data_AF-A0AAU9VG52-F1
#
_entry.id   AF-A0AAU9VG52-F1
#
_cell.length_a   1.000
_cell.length_b   1.000
_cell.length_c   1.000
_cell.angle_alpha   90.00
_cell.angle_beta   90.00
_cell.angle_gamma   90.00
#
_symmetry.space_group_name_H-M   'P 1'
#
loop_
_entity.id
_entity.type
_entity.pdbx_description
1 polymer ?
#
loop_
_entity_poly.entity_id
_entity_poly.type
_entity_poly.pdbx_seq_one_letter_code
_entity_poly.pdbx_strand_id
1 'polypeptide(L)'
;MNTDYRRHEIYITTNDNPERFFKVLSRSKIFNFASDCIKKSQKNKDGSKQVLLKMERDIFGRLLAIGIKKDIDIEYCLSYPLAPAPPALFQCSGEMFKSVKSTLADYLKSQIILTHPTQIDMEVIDGFYFLYLVGNSMPQTFGQIAQSILIKLCATSAREIHIIFDRYLTPSIKHCERKNREEINIPYTIHGPLQPRPTNFSESLKNFHFKEALVKFLADFWENDYFSLTLLNKVVFITVGEECFSYRVEGDHVIKTKETNLSCQHEEADTRIMYHISKAPAETKVLVKANDTDVLIILLGNIHKVADMEIWLAGTKSKKTKKDVSCINCTQLAAKLGPTVCRALPAFHAFTGCDYSAAFYNKGKVRPFKIFLPNNNFQTVFASLTNISDIFNDQKMSVVQEFTALMYGVKKCTSVNKARYHIFQKKYSAMKIKENFLKKVTSFDSKLIPPCWKSLKQKILRTIFINCMWQNATEPRCVKFNPEEYGWSVIDGNFKPTWFIGDPTPMTVEEILN
;
A
#
# COMPACT_ATOMS: atom_id res chain seq x y z
N MET A 1 0.90 48.98 -4.49
CA MET A 1 2.04 49.49 -5.30
C MET A 1 1.90 49.33 -6.81
N ASN A 2 1.05 48.45 -7.36
CA ASN A 2 0.93 48.27 -8.82
C ASN A 2 0.02 49.33 -9.50
N THR A 3 -0.61 50.19 -8.72
CA THR A 3 -1.48 51.28 -9.17
C THR A 3 -0.72 52.58 -9.44
N ASP A 4 0.28 52.93 -8.63
CA ASP A 4 1.04 54.19 -8.81
C ASP A 4 2.03 54.13 -9.97
N TYR A 5 2.67 52.99 -10.20
CA TYR A 5 3.56 52.81 -11.37
C TYR A 5 2.78 52.91 -12.70
N ARG A 6 1.52 52.39 -12.72
CA ARG A 6 0.63 52.50 -13.87
C ARG A 6 0.10 53.91 -14.09
N ARG A 7 -0.17 54.67 -13.01
CA ARG A 7 -0.54 56.09 -13.13
C ARG A 7 0.60 56.89 -13.76
N HIS A 8 1.84 56.62 -13.38
CA HIS A 8 3.01 57.32 -13.93
C HIS A 8 3.28 56.97 -15.41
N GLU A 9 3.19 55.69 -15.80
CA GLU A 9 3.30 55.28 -17.22
C GLU A 9 2.15 55.81 -18.09
N ILE A 10 0.92 55.85 -17.57
CA ILE A 10 -0.23 56.42 -18.30
C ILE A 10 -0.03 57.91 -18.49
N TYR A 11 0.40 58.65 -17.45
CA TYR A 11 0.63 60.10 -17.53
C TYR A 11 1.71 60.46 -18.57
N ILE A 12 2.79 59.67 -18.64
CA ILE A 12 3.88 59.88 -19.59
C ILE A 12 3.42 59.53 -21.02
N THR A 13 2.63 58.46 -21.20
CA THR A 13 2.23 57.99 -22.53
C THR A 13 0.98 58.63 -23.12
N THR A 14 0.17 59.34 -22.32
CA THR A 14 -0.99 60.12 -22.82
C THR A 14 -0.61 61.49 -23.36
N ASN A 15 0.54 62.06 -22.95
CA ASN A 15 1.02 63.33 -23.49
C ASN A 15 1.44 63.23 -24.96
N ASP A 16 1.91 62.07 -25.40
CA ASP A 16 2.40 61.87 -26.78
C ASP A 16 1.32 61.39 -27.77
N ASN A 17 0.15 60.94 -27.30
CA ASN A 17 -0.94 60.51 -28.20
C ASN A 17 -2.33 60.53 -27.53
N PRO A 18 -3.18 61.55 -27.81
CA PRO A 18 -4.51 61.72 -27.19
C PRO A 18 -5.49 60.56 -27.46
N GLU A 19 -5.32 59.82 -28.55
CA GLU A 19 -6.23 58.72 -28.93
C GLU A 19 -6.06 57.46 -28.04
N ARG A 20 -5.00 57.40 -27.23
CA ARG A 20 -4.73 56.24 -26.36
C ARG A 20 -5.65 56.19 -25.13
N PHE A 21 -6.22 57.33 -24.73
CA PHE A 21 -7.14 57.41 -23.59
C PHE A 21 -8.44 56.61 -23.80
N PHE A 22 -8.86 56.45 -25.06
CA PHE A 22 -10.11 55.79 -25.44
C PHE A 22 -9.94 54.29 -25.78
N LYS A 23 -8.73 53.74 -25.71
CA LYS A 23 -8.51 52.30 -25.94
C LYS A 23 -8.90 51.48 -24.71
N VAL A 24 -9.84 50.55 -24.89
CA VAL A 24 -10.23 49.57 -23.87
C VAL A 24 -8.99 48.77 -23.45
N LEU A 25 -8.63 48.84 -22.16
CA LEU A 25 -7.60 48.00 -21.57
C LEU A 25 -7.99 46.53 -21.76
N SER A 26 -7.25 45.79 -22.57
CA SER A 26 -7.45 44.34 -22.71
C SER A 26 -7.32 43.73 -21.32
N ARG A 27 -8.38 43.06 -20.81
CA ARG A 27 -8.36 42.35 -19.52
C ARG A 27 -7.12 41.46 -19.48
N SER A 28 -6.09 41.89 -18.76
CA SER A 28 -4.92 41.07 -18.53
C SER A 28 -5.37 39.89 -17.66
N LYS A 29 -5.17 38.65 -18.11
CA LYS A 29 -5.39 37.48 -17.27
C LYS A 29 -4.57 37.65 -16.00
N ILE A 30 -5.23 37.77 -14.85
CA ILE A 30 -4.57 37.73 -13.55
C ILE A 30 -4.15 36.27 -13.33
N PHE A 31 -2.86 35.99 -13.45
CA PHE A 31 -2.29 34.69 -13.09
C PHE A 31 -2.19 34.63 -11.57
N ASN A 32 -3.22 34.09 -10.90
CA ASN A 32 -3.16 33.73 -9.49
C ASN A 32 -2.76 32.24 -9.36
N PHE A 33 -2.16 31.85 -8.23
CA PHE A 33 -1.69 30.47 -8.01
C PHE A 33 -2.78 29.42 -8.26
N ALA A 34 -4.04 29.74 -7.93
CA ALA A 34 -5.21 28.89 -8.17
C ALA A 34 -5.54 28.70 -9.66
N SER A 35 -5.40 29.74 -10.50
CA SER A 35 -5.71 29.70 -11.94
C SER A 35 -4.70 28.89 -12.76
N ASP A 36 -3.48 28.72 -12.27
CA ASP A 36 -2.49 27.87 -12.91
C ASP A 36 -2.70 26.38 -12.58
N CYS A 37 -3.42 26.04 -11.49
CA CYS A 37 -3.80 24.68 -11.05
C CYS A 37 -4.91 24.01 -11.89
N ILE A 38 -5.22 24.54 -13.07
CA ILE A 38 -6.31 24.02 -13.92
C ILE A 38 -5.85 22.76 -14.68
N LYS A 39 -6.64 21.68 -14.52
CA LYS A 39 -6.54 20.40 -15.24
C LYS A 39 -6.50 20.63 -16.75
N LYS A 40 -5.39 20.31 -17.42
CA LYS A 40 -5.37 20.15 -18.89
C LYS A 40 -5.24 18.67 -19.25
N SER A 41 -6.21 18.16 -20.02
CA SER A 41 -6.18 16.80 -20.56
C SER A 41 -5.30 16.75 -21.81
N GLN A 42 -4.42 15.76 -21.92
CA GLN A 42 -3.72 15.44 -23.17
C GLN A 42 -4.20 14.07 -23.67
N LYS A 43 -4.52 13.96 -24.96
CA LYS A 43 -4.89 12.68 -25.58
C LYS A 43 -3.63 11.88 -25.91
N ASN A 44 -3.61 10.60 -25.56
CA ASN A 44 -2.61 9.64 -26.03
C ASN A 44 -2.87 9.21 -27.47
N LYS A 45 -1.87 8.56 -28.10
CA LYS A 45 -1.97 7.98 -29.46
C LYS A 45 -3.03 6.88 -29.59
N ASP A 46 -3.55 6.35 -28.47
CA ASP A 46 -4.61 5.33 -28.39
C ASP A 46 -6.00 5.91 -28.07
N GLY A 47 -6.14 7.25 -27.97
CA GLY A 47 -7.41 7.90 -27.65
C GLY A 47 -7.78 7.95 -26.16
N SER A 48 -6.98 7.35 -25.26
CA SER A 48 -7.19 7.45 -23.81
C SER A 48 -6.85 8.86 -23.30
N LYS A 49 -7.72 9.42 -22.45
CA LYS A 49 -7.50 10.71 -21.78
C LYS A 49 -6.65 10.49 -20.52
N GLN A 50 -5.34 10.74 -20.58
CA GLN A 50 -4.54 10.95 -19.37
C GLN A 50 -4.47 12.44 -19.04
N VAL A 51 -4.84 12.80 -17.80
CA VAL A 51 -4.65 14.15 -17.28
C VAL A 51 -3.18 14.29 -16.87
N LEU A 52 -2.36 14.75 -17.81
CA LEU A 52 -0.96 15.10 -17.55
C LEU A 52 -0.91 16.43 -16.81
N LEU A 53 -0.81 16.40 -15.49
CA LEU A 53 -0.47 17.57 -14.67
C LEU A 53 1.01 17.92 -14.86
N LYS A 54 1.32 18.54 -16.00
CA LYS A 54 2.66 19.05 -16.35
C LYS A 54 2.92 20.38 -15.61
N MET A 55 2.83 20.36 -14.28
CA MET A 55 2.78 21.56 -13.42
C MET A 55 3.91 21.65 -12.37
N GLU A 56 4.51 20.52 -11.97
CA GLU A 56 5.44 20.48 -10.82
C GLU A 56 6.72 21.30 -10.99
N ARG A 57 7.25 21.40 -12.21
CA ARG A 57 8.56 22.04 -12.45
C ARG A 57 8.54 23.56 -12.44
N ASP A 58 7.37 24.16 -12.70
CA ASP A 58 7.26 25.60 -12.92
C ASP A 58 6.78 26.34 -11.65
N ILE A 59 5.89 25.77 -10.84
CA ILE A 59 5.35 26.45 -9.65
C ILE A 59 6.41 26.67 -8.57
N PHE A 60 7.21 25.65 -8.22
CA PHE A 60 8.28 25.80 -7.22
C PHE A 60 9.42 26.73 -7.72
N GLY A 61 9.73 26.66 -9.02
CA GLY A 61 10.70 27.55 -9.67
C GLY A 61 10.22 29.01 -9.75
N ARG A 62 8.93 29.23 -9.94
CA ARG A 62 8.29 30.55 -9.91
C ARG A 62 8.17 31.08 -8.47
N LEU A 63 7.79 30.26 -7.49
CA LEU A 63 7.84 30.62 -6.07
C LEU A 63 9.25 31.09 -5.67
N LEU A 64 10.28 30.36 -6.11
CA LEU A 64 11.67 30.81 -6.04
C LEU A 64 11.86 32.20 -6.65
N ALA A 65 11.50 32.39 -7.93
CA ALA A 65 11.69 33.64 -8.66
C ALA A 65 10.93 34.84 -8.06
N ILE A 66 9.75 34.63 -7.48
CA ILE A 66 8.94 35.69 -6.87
C ILE A 66 9.47 36.01 -5.47
N GLY A 67 9.84 35.01 -4.64
CA GLY A 67 10.45 35.24 -3.33
C GLY A 67 11.83 35.89 -3.39
N ILE A 68 12.47 35.90 -4.57
CA ILE A 68 13.70 36.67 -4.84
C ILE A 68 13.40 38.17 -5.05
N LYS A 69 12.22 38.50 -5.58
CA LYS A 69 11.83 39.86 -5.97
C LYS A 69 10.88 40.55 -4.98
N LYS A 70 10.31 39.80 -4.04
CA LYS A 70 9.31 40.24 -3.06
C LYS A 70 9.56 39.57 -1.71
N ASP A 71 9.22 40.27 -0.63
CA ASP A 71 9.27 39.73 0.73
C ASP A 71 8.09 38.78 0.97
N ILE A 72 8.29 37.51 0.61
CA ILE A 72 7.28 36.45 0.67
C ILE A 72 7.59 35.50 1.80
N ASP A 73 6.58 35.09 2.56
CA ASP A 73 6.67 33.99 3.50
C ASP A 73 6.75 32.64 2.75
N ILE A 74 7.97 32.25 2.43
CA ILE A 74 8.25 30.96 1.78
C ILE A 74 7.93 29.79 2.71
N GLU A 75 8.10 29.95 4.02
CA GLU A 75 7.80 28.89 5.00
C GLU A 75 6.29 28.59 5.01
N TYR A 76 5.47 29.64 5.01
CA TYR A 76 4.02 29.53 4.88
C TYR A 76 3.61 28.90 3.54
N CYS A 77 4.19 29.33 2.42
CA CYS A 77 3.91 28.73 1.11
C CYS A 77 4.22 27.21 1.10
N LEU A 78 5.34 26.81 1.70
CA LEU A 78 5.77 25.40 1.77
C LEU A 78 4.92 24.56 2.73
N SER A 79 4.04 25.16 3.53
CA SER A 79 3.03 24.44 4.30
C SER A 79 1.93 23.80 3.42
N TYR A 80 1.83 24.24 2.16
CA TYR A 80 0.90 23.71 1.17
C TYR A 80 1.55 22.61 0.30
N PRO A 81 0.73 21.73 -0.32
CA PRO A 81 1.22 20.76 -1.30
C PRO A 81 1.96 21.44 -2.47
N LEU A 82 1.45 22.60 -2.91
CA LEU A 82 1.91 23.36 -4.09
C LEU A 82 1.85 22.54 -5.39
N ALA A 83 0.96 21.56 -5.42
CA ALA A 83 0.70 20.68 -6.53
C ALA A 83 -0.71 20.09 -6.39
N PRO A 84 -1.35 19.67 -7.50
CA PRO A 84 -2.69 19.08 -7.43
C PRO A 84 -2.68 17.71 -6.74
N ALA A 85 -1.55 17.01 -6.73
CA ALA A 85 -1.31 15.77 -5.99
C ALA A 85 0.00 15.90 -5.17
N PRO A 86 0.14 15.23 -4.01
CA PRO A 86 1.34 15.28 -3.18
C PRO A 86 2.56 14.68 -3.91
N PRO A 87 3.55 15.49 -4.34
CA PRO A 87 4.66 15.02 -5.18
C PRO A 87 5.55 13.98 -4.50
N ALA A 88 5.59 13.99 -3.18
CA ALA A 88 6.38 13.04 -2.40
C ALA A 88 5.76 11.64 -2.32
N LEU A 89 4.49 11.48 -2.70
CA LEU A 89 3.70 10.26 -2.47
C LEU A 89 3.02 9.75 -3.75
N PHE A 90 2.69 10.63 -4.70
CA PHE A 90 1.95 10.27 -5.91
C PHE A 90 2.66 10.76 -7.16
N GLN A 91 2.50 10.02 -8.24
CA GLN A 91 2.85 10.44 -9.59
C GLN A 91 1.88 11.52 -10.07
N CYS A 92 2.27 12.29 -11.10
CA CYS A 92 1.39 13.27 -11.74
C CYS A 92 0.11 12.64 -12.34
N SER A 93 0.14 11.34 -12.67
CA SER A 93 -1.00 10.56 -13.12
C SER A 93 -2.01 10.25 -12.00
N GLY A 94 -1.64 10.50 -10.74
CA GLY A 94 -2.43 10.17 -9.55
C GLY A 94 -2.13 8.79 -8.94
N GLU A 95 -1.23 8.01 -9.56
CA GLU A 95 -0.80 6.72 -9.04
C GLU A 95 0.09 6.86 -7.80
N MET A 96 -0.10 5.99 -6.82
CA MET A 96 0.77 5.91 -5.65
C MET A 96 2.18 5.49 -6.05
N PHE A 97 3.21 6.12 -5.46
CA PHE A 97 4.55 5.54 -5.56
C PHE A 97 4.59 4.18 -4.87
N LYS A 98 5.30 3.24 -5.49
CA LYS A 98 5.54 1.91 -4.95
C LYS A 98 6.96 1.81 -4.42
N SER A 99 7.16 0.91 -3.45
CA SER A 99 8.49 0.49 -3.01
C SER A 99 8.60 -1.03 -3.13
N VAL A 100 9.83 -1.54 -3.24
CA VAL A 100 10.06 -2.98 -3.29
C VAL A 100 9.84 -3.56 -1.89
N LYS A 101 8.62 -4.03 -1.61
CA LYS A 101 8.22 -4.56 -0.29
C LYS A 101 9.17 -5.64 0.21
N SER A 102 9.57 -6.56 -0.66
CA SER A 102 10.42 -7.71 -0.33
C SER A 102 11.76 -7.33 0.30
N THR A 103 12.29 -6.13 0.04
CA THR A 103 13.54 -5.67 0.65
C THR A 103 13.48 -5.61 2.18
N LEU A 104 12.31 -5.31 2.76
CA LEU A 104 12.13 -5.34 4.21
C LEU A 104 12.11 -6.79 4.72
N ALA A 105 11.36 -7.67 4.05
CA ALA A 105 11.34 -9.10 4.40
C ALA A 105 12.74 -9.72 4.32
N ASP A 106 13.52 -9.40 3.28
CA ASP A 106 14.89 -9.91 3.11
C ASP A 106 15.83 -9.37 4.20
N TYR A 107 15.68 -8.10 4.60
CA TYR A 107 16.43 -7.55 5.73
C TYR A 107 16.07 -8.23 7.06
N LEU A 108 14.79 -8.53 7.29
CA LEU A 108 14.33 -9.24 8.49
C LEU A 108 14.83 -10.70 8.51
N LYS A 109 14.75 -11.39 7.37
CA LYS A 109 15.32 -12.74 7.18
C LYS A 109 16.80 -12.78 7.54
N SER A 110 17.56 -11.76 7.13
CA SER A 110 19.00 -11.71 7.43
C SER A 110 19.33 -11.50 8.90
N GLN A 111 18.33 -11.24 9.76
CA GLN A 111 18.54 -11.10 11.20
C GLN A 111 18.59 -12.44 11.93
N ILE A 112 18.16 -13.54 11.32
CA ILE A 112 18.13 -14.85 11.98
C ILE A 112 18.77 -15.92 11.09
N ILE A 113 19.14 -17.03 11.70
CA ILE A 113 19.52 -18.23 10.98
C ILE A 113 18.23 -18.89 10.49
N LEU A 114 18.14 -19.18 9.19
CA LEU A 114 16.98 -19.86 8.62
C LEU A 114 16.99 -21.33 9.06
N THR A 115 15.86 -21.80 9.58
CA THR A 115 15.69 -23.15 10.09
C THR A 115 14.48 -23.80 9.47
N HIS A 116 14.58 -25.11 9.21
CA HIS A 116 13.46 -25.91 8.75
C HIS A 116 12.81 -26.60 9.94
N PRO A 117 11.46 -26.59 10.02
CA PRO A 117 10.75 -27.36 11.02
C PRO A 117 10.94 -28.86 10.77
N THR A 118 11.18 -29.63 11.83
CA THR A 118 11.31 -31.09 11.77
C THR A 118 9.95 -31.78 11.73
N GLN A 119 8.96 -31.20 12.40
CA GLN A 119 7.57 -31.65 12.44
C GLN A 119 6.66 -30.44 12.26
N ILE A 120 5.56 -30.63 11.52
CA ILE A 120 4.51 -29.64 11.30
C ILE A 120 3.17 -30.32 11.55
N ASP A 121 2.35 -29.69 12.39
CA ASP A 121 1.02 -30.20 12.72
C ASP A 121 -0.03 -29.60 11.75
N MET A 122 0.12 -28.30 11.45
CA MET A 122 -0.76 -27.53 10.59
C MET A 122 0.01 -26.82 9.47
N GLU A 123 -0.47 -26.92 8.23
CA GLU A 123 0.02 -26.14 7.11
C GLU A 123 -1.04 -25.15 6.61
N VAL A 124 -0.69 -23.87 6.48
CA VAL A 124 -1.60 -22.82 6.01
C VAL A 124 -1.02 -22.18 4.75
N ILE A 125 -1.76 -22.22 3.65
CA ILE A 125 -1.24 -21.96 2.31
C ILE A 125 -2.02 -20.82 1.67
N ASP A 126 -1.32 -19.81 1.16
CA ASP A 126 -1.91 -18.86 0.22
C ASP A 126 -2.25 -19.59 -1.09
N GLY A 127 -3.54 -19.74 -1.34
CA GLY A 127 -4.09 -20.54 -2.42
C GLY A 127 -3.75 -19.98 -3.80
N PHE A 128 -3.79 -18.67 -4.02
CA PHE A 128 -3.43 -18.12 -5.34
C PHE A 128 -1.93 -18.13 -5.56
N TYR A 129 -1.12 -17.89 -4.52
CA TYR A 129 0.32 -18.14 -4.60
C TYR A 129 0.61 -19.60 -4.98
N PHE A 130 -0.02 -20.56 -4.30
CA PHE A 130 0.11 -21.98 -4.62
C PHE A 130 -0.29 -22.28 -6.07
N LEU A 131 -1.44 -21.80 -6.54
CA LEU A 131 -1.91 -22.01 -7.91
C LEU A 131 -0.95 -21.43 -8.95
N TYR A 132 -0.32 -20.28 -8.69
CA TYR A 132 0.72 -19.73 -9.57
C TYR A 132 1.98 -20.60 -9.63
N LEU A 133 2.37 -21.25 -8.51
CA LEU A 133 3.52 -22.15 -8.48
C LEU A 133 3.29 -23.40 -9.33
N VAL A 134 2.08 -23.97 -9.26
CA VAL A 134 1.76 -25.24 -9.90
C VAL A 134 1.08 -25.10 -11.27
N GLY A 135 0.66 -23.88 -11.65
CA GLY A 135 -0.13 -23.57 -12.84
C GLY A 135 0.42 -24.12 -14.16
N ASN A 136 1.74 -24.09 -14.37
CA ASN A 136 2.38 -24.59 -15.59
C ASN A 136 2.36 -26.12 -15.71
N SER A 137 2.14 -26.83 -14.59
CA SER A 137 2.07 -28.29 -14.53
C SER A 137 0.63 -28.81 -14.44
N MET A 138 -0.35 -27.94 -14.63
CA MET A 138 -1.75 -28.30 -14.43
C MET A 138 -2.29 -29.19 -15.57
N PRO A 139 -3.04 -30.25 -15.23
CA PRO A 139 -3.73 -31.10 -16.20
C PRO A 139 -4.71 -30.34 -17.11
N GLN A 140 -5.26 -31.05 -18.11
CA GLN A 140 -6.08 -30.43 -19.16
C GLN A 140 -7.53 -30.19 -18.76
N THR A 141 -8.09 -30.97 -17.84
CA THR A 141 -9.50 -30.81 -17.41
C THR A 141 -9.60 -30.34 -15.96
N PHE A 142 -10.69 -29.65 -15.61
CA PHE A 142 -10.89 -29.14 -14.25
C PHE A 142 -10.92 -30.26 -13.18
N GLY A 143 -11.51 -31.42 -13.48
CA GLY A 143 -11.50 -32.55 -12.55
C GLY A 143 -10.08 -33.06 -12.25
N GLN A 144 -9.24 -33.18 -13.28
CA GLN A 144 -7.84 -33.55 -13.11
C GLN A 144 -7.04 -32.46 -12.37
N ILE A 145 -7.36 -31.18 -12.58
CA ILE A 145 -6.76 -30.07 -11.83
C ILE A 145 -7.10 -30.17 -10.35
N ALA A 146 -8.38 -30.38 -10.01
CA ALA A 146 -8.82 -30.53 -8.63
C ALA A 146 -8.13 -31.71 -7.93
N GLN A 147 -8.00 -32.84 -8.63
CA GLN A 147 -7.23 -33.99 -8.16
C GLN A 147 -5.75 -33.66 -7.94
N SER A 148 -5.11 -33.02 -8.93
CA SER A 148 -3.68 -32.67 -8.85
C SER A 148 -3.39 -31.73 -7.69
N ILE A 149 -4.28 -30.76 -7.44
CA ILE A 149 -4.16 -29.84 -6.30
C ILE A 149 -4.27 -30.62 -4.99
N LEU A 150 -5.31 -31.44 -4.81
CA LEU A 150 -5.51 -32.17 -3.56
C LEU A 150 -4.36 -33.13 -3.24
N ILE A 151 -3.87 -33.87 -4.23
CA ILE A 151 -2.69 -34.73 -4.07
C ILE A 151 -1.47 -33.93 -3.60
N LYS A 152 -1.22 -32.76 -4.21
CA LYS A 152 -0.08 -31.90 -3.84
C LYS A 152 -0.24 -31.31 -2.43
N LEU A 153 -1.46 -30.99 -2.01
CA LEU A 153 -1.77 -30.53 -0.65
C LEU A 153 -1.53 -31.65 0.37
N CYS A 154 -2.01 -32.87 0.08
CA CYS A 154 -1.87 -34.02 0.96
C CYS A 154 -0.47 -34.63 0.99
N ALA A 155 0.42 -34.29 0.05
CA ALA A 155 1.80 -34.80 0.02
C ALA A 155 2.70 -34.32 1.18
N THR A 156 2.23 -33.39 1.99
CA THR A 156 2.96 -32.82 3.14
C THR A 156 2.92 -33.77 4.35
N SER A 157 3.74 -33.54 5.37
CA SER A 157 3.65 -34.30 6.63
C SER A 157 2.54 -33.82 7.57
N ALA A 158 2.02 -32.59 7.34
CA ALA A 158 0.97 -32.00 8.17
C ALA A 158 -0.32 -32.81 8.12
N ARG A 159 -1.00 -32.95 9.26
CA ARG A 159 -2.31 -33.60 9.32
C ARG A 159 -3.42 -32.63 8.91
N GLU A 160 -3.29 -31.37 9.28
CA GLU A 160 -4.25 -30.30 9.03
C GLU A 160 -3.69 -29.33 7.99
N ILE A 161 -4.45 -29.12 6.90
CA ILE A 161 -3.98 -28.34 5.75
C ILE A 161 -5.06 -27.33 5.37
N HIS A 162 -4.75 -26.04 5.42
CA HIS A 162 -5.65 -24.97 5.02
C HIS A 162 -5.16 -24.33 3.73
N ILE A 163 -5.99 -24.33 2.69
CA ILE A 163 -5.77 -23.52 1.49
C ILE A 163 -6.71 -22.30 1.52
N ILE A 164 -6.11 -21.12 1.59
CA ILE A 164 -6.78 -19.85 1.86
C ILE A 164 -6.79 -19.00 0.59
N PHE A 165 -7.96 -18.47 0.22
CA PHE A 165 -8.16 -17.67 -0.98
C PHE A 165 -8.69 -16.27 -0.66
N ASP A 166 -8.39 -15.32 -1.55
CA ASP A 166 -8.98 -13.98 -1.52
C ASP A 166 -10.48 -14.00 -1.80
N ARG A 167 -11.13 -12.89 -1.47
CA ARG A 167 -12.48 -12.51 -1.87
C ARG A 167 -12.39 -11.23 -2.67
N TYR A 168 -13.32 -11.06 -3.59
CA TYR A 168 -13.36 -9.91 -4.47
C TYR A 168 -14.57 -9.05 -4.13
N LEU A 169 -14.33 -7.98 -3.36
CA LEU A 169 -15.37 -7.04 -2.94
C LEU A 169 -15.43 -5.81 -3.87
N THR A 170 -16.63 -5.27 -4.05
CA THR A 170 -16.86 -3.99 -4.73
C THR A 170 -17.87 -3.14 -3.93
N PRO A 171 -17.52 -1.91 -3.50
CA PRO A 171 -16.21 -1.27 -3.65
C PRO A 171 -15.16 -1.86 -2.68
N SER A 172 -13.88 -1.78 -3.07
CA SER A 172 -12.75 -2.22 -2.23
C SER A 172 -11.62 -1.18 -2.21
N ILE A 173 -10.95 -1.03 -1.07
CA ILE A 173 -9.74 -0.20 -0.96
C ILE A 173 -8.55 -0.79 -1.71
N LYS A 174 -8.61 -2.07 -2.09
CA LYS A 174 -7.60 -2.72 -2.95
C LYS A 174 -7.81 -2.47 -4.43
N HIS A 175 -8.91 -1.82 -4.81
CA HIS A 175 -9.23 -1.56 -6.22
C HIS A 175 -8.08 -0.88 -6.99
N CYS A 176 -7.39 0.09 -6.38
CA CYS A 176 -6.24 0.73 -7.01
C CYS A 176 -5.13 -0.27 -7.37
N GLU A 177 -4.83 -1.22 -6.49
CA GLU A 177 -3.80 -2.23 -6.74
C GLU A 177 -4.25 -3.27 -7.76
N ARG A 178 -5.52 -3.67 -7.73
CA ARG A 178 -6.13 -4.57 -8.73
C ARG A 178 -6.03 -3.99 -10.14
N LYS A 179 -6.34 -2.71 -10.30
CA LYS A 179 -6.21 -1.98 -11.57
C LYS A 179 -4.75 -1.98 -12.08
N ASN A 180 -3.78 -1.81 -11.20
CA ASN A 180 -2.35 -1.87 -11.57
C ASN A 180 -1.89 -3.26 -12.04
N ARG A 181 -2.61 -4.31 -11.65
CA ARG A 181 -2.32 -5.70 -12.04
C ARG A 181 -3.02 -6.13 -13.33
N GLU A 182 -3.70 -5.19 -14.00
CA GLU A 182 -4.50 -5.45 -15.21
C GLU A 182 -5.53 -6.57 -14.98
N GLU A 183 -6.17 -6.58 -13.80
CA GLU A 183 -7.20 -7.58 -13.52
C GLU A 183 -8.35 -7.50 -14.53
N ILE A 184 -8.78 -8.68 -14.96
CA ILE A 184 -9.80 -8.87 -15.97
C ILE A 184 -11.14 -9.07 -15.29
N ASN A 185 -12.17 -8.37 -15.75
CA ASN A 185 -13.54 -8.49 -15.27
C ASN A 185 -14.42 -9.07 -16.38
N ILE A 186 -14.29 -10.38 -16.61
CA ILE A 186 -15.09 -11.10 -17.62
C ILE A 186 -15.78 -12.27 -16.92
N PRO A 187 -17.11 -12.40 -17.01
CA PRO A 187 -17.82 -13.54 -16.43
C PRO A 187 -17.21 -14.86 -16.88
N TYR A 188 -17.05 -15.80 -15.95
CA TYR A 188 -16.52 -17.13 -16.23
C TYR A 188 -17.28 -18.17 -15.42
N THR A 189 -17.53 -19.34 -16.01
CA THR A 189 -18.23 -20.44 -15.35
C THR A 189 -17.54 -21.76 -15.69
N ILE A 190 -17.46 -22.64 -14.69
CA ILE A 190 -17.01 -24.03 -14.85
C ILE A 190 -18.26 -24.90 -14.80
N HIS A 191 -18.56 -25.57 -15.90
CA HIS A 191 -19.76 -26.40 -16.07
C HIS A 191 -19.59 -27.83 -15.57
N GLY A 192 -18.36 -28.32 -15.42
CA GLY A 192 -18.12 -29.67 -14.91
C GLY A 192 -16.66 -30.15 -15.03
N PRO A 193 -16.37 -31.35 -14.50
CA PRO A 193 -15.00 -31.85 -14.36
C PRO A 193 -14.33 -32.22 -15.68
N LEU A 194 -15.10 -32.53 -16.73
CA LEU A 194 -14.58 -32.85 -18.06
C LEU A 194 -14.28 -31.61 -18.89
N GLN A 195 -14.71 -30.42 -18.45
CA GLN A 195 -14.45 -29.19 -19.17
C GLN A 195 -12.94 -28.95 -19.26
N PRO A 196 -12.39 -28.68 -20.46
CA PRO A 196 -10.99 -28.33 -20.61
C PRO A 196 -10.72 -26.97 -19.98
N ARG A 197 -9.55 -26.83 -19.34
CA ARG A 197 -9.09 -25.54 -18.82
C ARG A 197 -8.76 -24.58 -19.97
N PRO A 198 -8.75 -23.27 -19.73
CA PRO A 198 -8.20 -22.31 -20.68
C PRO A 198 -6.75 -22.66 -21.05
N THR A 199 -6.38 -22.38 -22.30
CA THR A 199 -5.05 -22.66 -22.85
C THR A 199 -3.95 -22.03 -21.98
N ASN A 200 -4.14 -20.77 -21.58
CA ASN A 200 -3.26 -20.05 -20.66
C ASN A 200 -3.89 -19.95 -19.26
N PHE A 201 -3.63 -20.96 -18.42
CA PHE A 201 -4.15 -21.01 -17.05
C PHE A 201 -3.66 -19.83 -16.20
N SER A 202 -2.37 -19.48 -16.31
CA SER A 202 -1.74 -18.40 -15.55
C SER A 202 -2.32 -17.03 -15.87
N GLU A 203 -2.70 -16.79 -17.13
CA GLU A 203 -3.41 -15.57 -17.54
C GLU A 203 -4.86 -15.56 -17.05
N SER A 204 -5.52 -16.71 -17.04
CA SER A 204 -6.89 -16.84 -16.52
C SER A 204 -6.98 -16.51 -15.03
N LEU A 205 -5.91 -16.76 -14.26
CA LEU A 205 -5.81 -16.33 -12.85
C LEU A 205 -5.77 -14.79 -12.66
N LYS A 206 -5.65 -13.99 -13.72
CA LYS A 206 -5.85 -12.53 -13.63
C LYS A 206 -7.33 -12.13 -13.60
N ASN A 207 -8.24 -13.03 -13.96
CA ASN A 207 -9.67 -12.80 -13.94
C ASN A 207 -10.27 -13.23 -12.60
N PHE A 208 -10.87 -12.31 -11.85
CA PHE A 208 -11.42 -12.64 -10.53
C PHE A 208 -12.65 -13.56 -10.61
N HIS A 209 -13.46 -13.46 -11.66
CA HIS A 209 -14.58 -14.40 -11.86
C HIS A 209 -14.08 -15.82 -12.13
N PHE A 210 -12.99 -15.97 -12.89
CA PHE A 210 -12.36 -17.28 -13.10
C PHE A 210 -11.84 -17.85 -11.78
N LYS A 211 -11.18 -17.02 -10.97
CA LYS A 211 -10.67 -17.40 -9.66
C LYS A 211 -11.79 -17.86 -8.72
N GLU A 212 -12.88 -17.11 -8.60
CA GLU A 212 -14.03 -17.48 -7.78
C GLU A 212 -14.70 -18.77 -8.27
N ALA A 213 -14.90 -18.90 -9.59
CA ALA A 213 -15.45 -20.12 -10.19
C ALA A 213 -14.56 -21.34 -9.92
N LEU A 214 -13.24 -21.19 -10.03
CA LEU A 214 -12.28 -22.26 -9.74
C LEU A 214 -12.33 -22.67 -8.27
N VAL A 215 -12.26 -21.73 -7.34
CA VAL A 215 -12.30 -22.03 -5.90
C VAL A 215 -13.59 -22.74 -5.51
N LYS A 216 -14.73 -22.28 -6.03
CA LYS A 216 -16.02 -22.94 -5.82
C LYS A 216 -16.02 -24.37 -6.39
N PHE A 217 -15.54 -24.54 -7.63
CA PHE A 217 -15.43 -25.85 -8.25
C PHE A 217 -14.56 -26.81 -7.43
N LEU A 218 -13.43 -26.36 -6.90
CA LEU A 218 -12.57 -27.19 -6.03
C LEU A 218 -13.31 -27.65 -4.77
N ALA A 219 -13.99 -26.73 -4.10
CA ALA A 219 -14.75 -27.05 -2.89
C ALA A 219 -15.91 -28.01 -3.14
N ASP A 220 -16.58 -27.90 -4.28
CA ASP A 220 -17.68 -28.81 -4.61
C ASP A 220 -17.16 -30.17 -5.09
N PHE A 221 -16.06 -30.21 -5.83
CA PHE A 221 -15.54 -31.46 -6.40
C PHE A 221 -14.84 -32.36 -5.36
N TRP A 222 -14.21 -31.79 -4.33
CA TRP A 222 -13.49 -32.55 -3.30
C TRP A 222 -14.39 -33.35 -2.35
N GLU A 223 -15.71 -33.16 -2.39
CA GLU A 223 -16.68 -33.99 -1.66
C GLU A 223 -16.81 -35.41 -2.23
N ASN A 224 -16.23 -35.68 -3.40
CA ASN A 224 -16.32 -36.99 -4.03
C ASN A 224 -15.49 -38.06 -3.28
N ASP A 225 -16.11 -39.22 -3.00
CA ASP A 225 -15.49 -40.37 -2.34
C ASP A 225 -14.24 -40.91 -3.03
N TYR A 226 -14.05 -40.60 -4.33
CA TYR A 226 -12.80 -40.84 -5.06
C TYR A 226 -11.56 -40.31 -4.34
N PHE A 227 -11.71 -39.26 -3.51
CA PHE A 227 -10.61 -38.65 -2.77
C PHE A 227 -10.33 -39.25 -1.40
N SER A 228 -11.06 -40.28 -0.96
CA SER A 228 -10.85 -40.93 0.35
C SER A 228 -9.42 -41.41 0.54
N LEU A 229 -8.84 -42.09 -0.46
CA LEU A 229 -7.44 -42.54 -0.44
C LEU A 229 -6.41 -41.42 -0.57
N THR A 230 -6.81 -40.23 -1.03
CA THR A 230 -5.92 -39.06 -1.10
C THR A 230 -5.89 -38.31 0.23
N LEU A 231 -7.02 -38.25 0.93
CA LEU A 231 -7.16 -37.59 2.22
C LEU A 231 -6.63 -38.47 3.37
N LEU A 232 -6.94 -39.78 3.36
CA LEU A 232 -6.58 -40.72 4.43
C LEU A 232 -6.89 -40.14 5.82
N ASN A 233 -5.85 -39.90 6.64
CA ASN A 233 -5.96 -39.38 8.00
C ASN A 233 -5.85 -37.85 8.10
N LYS A 234 -5.81 -37.15 6.96
CA LYS A 234 -5.67 -35.70 6.87
C LYS A 234 -7.03 -35.00 6.85
N VAL A 235 -7.00 -33.74 7.26
CA VAL A 235 -8.13 -32.82 7.13
C VAL A 235 -7.68 -31.65 6.28
N VAL A 236 -8.40 -31.42 5.18
CA VAL A 236 -8.13 -30.30 4.26
C VAL A 236 -9.23 -29.27 4.43
N PHE A 237 -8.85 -28.01 4.55
CA PHE A 237 -9.75 -26.87 4.68
C PHE A 237 -9.60 -25.94 3.47
N ILE A 238 -10.71 -25.47 2.93
CA ILE A 238 -10.76 -24.48 1.85
C ILE A 238 -11.65 -23.31 2.25
N THR A 239 -11.21 -22.08 1.94
CA THR A 239 -12.06 -20.89 2.07
C THR A 239 -12.77 -20.58 0.76
N VAL A 240 -14.07 -20.35 0.80
CA VAL A 240 -14.90 -19.97 -0.36
C VAL A 240 -15.81 -18.82 0.06
N GLY A 241 -15.62 -17.63 -0.53
CA GLY A 241 -16.33 -16.45 -0.03
C GLY A 241 -16.00 -16.22 1.45
N GLU A 242 -17.02 -16.01 2.28
CA GLU A 242 -16.91 -15.88 3.75
C GLU A 242 -16.81 -17.21 4.50
N GLU A 243 -17.04 -18.31 3.79
CA GLU A 243 -17.21 -19.63 4.39
C GLU A 243 -15.90 -20.41 4.35
N CYS A 244 -15.79 -21.38 5.25
CA CYS A 244 -14.74 -22.39 5.22
C CYS A 244 -15.38 -23.78 5.24
N PHE A 245 -14.83 -24.69 4.44
CA PHE A 245 -15.25 -26.09 4.40
C PHE A 245 -14.06 -26.99 4.71
N SER A 246 -14.30 -28.05 5.48
CA SER A 246 -13.34 -29.13 5.73
C SER A 246 -13.73 -30.41 4.98
N TYR A 247 -12.74 -31.24 4.66
CA TYR A 247 -12.90 -32.56 4.08
C TYR A 247 -12.12 -33.56 4.93
N ARG A 248 -12.82 -34.57 5.44
CA ARG A 248 -12.26 -35.70 6.20
C ARG A 248 -12.84 -37.01 5.71
N VAL A 249 -12.15 -38.10 5.95
CA VAL A 249 -12.63 -39.45 5.61
C VAL A 249 -13.26 -40.10 6.82
N GLU A 250 -14.49 -40.57 6.66
CA GLU A 250 -15.20 -41.39 7.66
C GLU A 250 -15.65 -42.70 6.98
N GLY A 251 -15.01 -43.82 7.36
CA GLY A 251 -15.13 -45.06 6.61
C GLY A 251 -14.47 -44.93 5.23
N ASP A 252 -15.24 -45.17 4.17
CA ASP A 252 -14.80 -44.99 2.78
C ASP A 252 -15.34 -43.71 2.13
N HIS A 253 -16.03 -42.86 2.91
CA HIS A 253 -16.72 -41.67 2.41
C HIS A 253 -15.98 -40.38 2.77
N VAL A 254 -16.01 -39.40 1.87
CA VAL A 254 -15.49 -38.06 2.11
C VAL A 254 -16.61 -37.17 2.66
N ILE A 255 -16.42 -36.68 3.87
CA ILE A 255 -17.38 -35.82 4.56
C ILE A 255 -16.95 -34.36 4.40
N LYS A 256 -17.75 -33.59 3.67
CA LYS A 256 -17.64 -32.12 3.59
C LYS A 256 -18.40 -31.48 4.74
N THR A 257 -17.71 -30.72 5.59
CA THR A 257 -18.34 -30.00 6.71
C THR A 257 -18.13 -28.50 6.56
N LYS A 258 -19.16 -27.69 6.81
CA LYS A 258 -19.02 -26.23 6.90
C LYS A 258 -18.49 -25.85 8.29
N GLU A 259 -17.33 -25.21 8.32
CA GLU A 259 -16.61 -24.84 9.55
C GLU A 259 -16.94 -23.40 9.94
N THR A 260 -17.97 -23.23 10.77
CA THR A 260 -18.47 -21.91 11.17
C THR A 260 -17.46 -21.11 12.00
N ASN A 261 -16.60 -21.79 12.76
CA ASN A 261 -15.51 -21.20 13.54
C ASN A 261 -14.37 -20.64 12.66
N LEU A 262 -14.25 -21.11 11.41
CA LEU A 262 -13.26 -20.67 10.43
C LEU A 262 -13.84 -19.74 9.35
N SER A 263 -15.13 -19.42 9.42
CA SER A 263 -15.76 -18.44 8.53
C SER A 263 -15.42 -17.00 8.95
N CYS A 264 -15.15 -16.10 7.99
CA CYS A 264 -14.77 -14.71 8.27
C CYS A 264 -15.05 -13.73 7.11
N GLN A 265 -15.07 -12.43 7.43
CA GLN A 265 -15.40 -11.35 6.48
C GLN A 265 -14.17 -10.73 5.81
N HIS A 266 -13.00 -11.32 5.97
CA HIS A 266 -11.75 -10.75 5.46
C HIS A 266 -11.73 -10.74 3.94
N GLU A 267 -11.17 -9.69 3.33
CA GLU A 267 -11.03 -9.63 1.87
C GLU A 267 -9.83 -10.45 1.39
N GLU A 268 -8.68 -10.33 2.05
CA GLU A 268 -7.41 -10.92 1.59
C GLU A 268 -7.07 -12.25 2.27
N ALA A 269 -6.38 -13.13 1.54
CA ALA A 269 -5.76 -14.31 2.11
C ALA A 269 -4.75 -13.94 3.21
N ASP A 270 -4.02 -12.83 3.06
CA ASP A 270 -2.97 -12.41 4.00
C ASP A 270 -3.45 -12.34 5.46
N THR A 271 -4.62 -11.73 5.69
CA THR A 271 -5.21 -11.61 7.04
C THR A 271 -5.94 -12.88 7.45
N ARG A 272 -6.53 -13.62 6.50
CA ARG A 272 -7.21 -14.89 6.78
C ARG A 272 -6.26 -15.97 7.24
N ILE A 273 -5.05 -16.01 6.70
CA ILE A 273 -4.00 -16.92 7.16
C ILE A 273 -3.82 -16.75 8.67
N MET A 274 -3.67 -15.52 9.16
CA MET A 274 -3.56 -15.26 10.60
C MET A 274 -4.84 -15.60 11.37
N TYR A 275 -6.03 -15.39 10.80
CA TYR A 275 -7.29 -15.80 11.40
C TYR A 275 -7.34 -17.32 11.65
N HIS A 276 -7.03 -18.13 10.64
CA HIS A 276 -7.00 -19.58 10.75
C HIS A 276 -5.98 -20.06 11.79
N ILE A 277 -4.76 -19.50 11.77
CA ILE A 277 -3.73 -19.81 12.76
C ILE A 277 -4.23 -19.52 14.18
N SER A 278 -4.94 -18.42 14.39
CA SER A 278 -5.49 -18.06 15.72
C SER A 278 -6.58 -19.00 16.24
N LYS A 279 -7.11 -19.89 15.40
CA LYS A 279 -8.09 -20.93 15.79
C LYS A 279 -7.45 -22.29 16.07
N ALA A 280 -6.16 -22.44 15.79
CA ALA A 280 -5.43 -23.65 16.11
C ALA A 280 -5.28 -23.82 17.63
N PRO A 281 -5.15 -25.06 18.13
CA PRO A 281 -4.81 -25.33 19.53
C PRO A 281 -3.46 -24.70 19.93
N ALA A 282 -3.27 -24.46 21.24
CA ALA A 282 -1.96 -24.08 21.77
C ALA A 282 -0.90 -25.13 21.41
N GLU A 283 0.38 -24.73 21.36
CA GLU A 283 1.52 -25.61 21.04
C GLU A 283 1.55 -26.16 19.60
N THR A 284 0.63 -25.75 18.73
CA THR A 284 0.62 -26.13 17.31
C THR A 284 1.86 -25.63 16.59
N LYS A 285 2.54 -26.51 15.85
CA LYS A 285 3.62 -26.15 14.92
C LYS A 285 3.05 -25.86 13.54
N VAL A 286 3.11 -24.60 13.13
CA VAL A 286 2.45 -24.07 11.94
C VAL A 286 3.47 -23.74 10.85
N LEU A 287 3.26 -24.28 9.64
CA LEU A 287 3.97 -23.85 8.44
C LEU A 287 3.06 -23.01 7.55
N VAL A 288 3.41 -21.73 7.36
CA VAL A 288 2.75 -20.85 6.41
C VAL A 288 3.48 -20.90 5.07
N LYS A 289 2.77 -21.13 3.96
CA LYS A 289 3.32 -21.04 2.60
C LYS A 289 2.74 -19.83 1.87
N ALA A 290 3.52 -18.76 1.83
CA ALA A 290 3.19 -17.53 1.15
C ALA A 290 4.47 -16.77 0.74
N ASN A 291 4.36 -15.88 -0.24
CA ASN A 291 5.50 -15.10 -0.72
C ASN A 291 5.32 -13.58 -0.58
N ASP A 292 4.11 -13.09 -0.28
CA ASP A 292 3.91 -11.66 -0.02
C ASP A 292 4.57 -11.27 1.31
N THR A 293 5.21 -10.11 1.33
CA THR A 293 5.76 -9.50 2.54
C THR A 293 4.67 -9.14 3.53
N ASP A 294 3.46 -8.82 3.06
CA ASP A 294 2.34 -8.45 3.93
C ASP A 294 2.00 -9.59 4.92
N VAL A 295 2.08 -10.86 4.48
CA VAL A 295 1.91 -12.05 5.36
C VAL A 295 2.92 -12.07 6.49
N LEU A 296 4.23 -11.90 6.21
CA LEU A 296 5.26 -11.88 7.26
C LEU A 296 5.00 -10.76 8.28
N ILE A 297 4.60 -9.58 7.81
CA ILE A 297 4.35 -8.42 8.67
C ILE A 297 3.12 -8.65 9.55
N ILE A 298 2.05 -9.25 9.01
CA ILE A 298 0.83 -9.58 9.76
C ILE A 298 1.11 -10.65 10.81
N LEU A 299 1.86 -11.71 10.45
CA LEU A 299 2.28 -12.76 11.39
C LEU A 299 3.07 -12.17 12.56
N LEU A 300 4.13 -11.39 12.28
CA LEU A 300 4.94 -10.76 13.32
C LEU A 300 4.14 -9.77 14.16
N GLY A 301 3.19 -9.05 13.55
CA GLY A 301 2.32 -8.10 14.24
C GLY A 301 1.39 -8.75 15.26
N ASN A 302 0.91 -9.96 14.97
CA ASN A 302 -0.06 -10.70 15.78
C ASN A 302 0.54 -11.86 16.59
N ILE A 303 1.86 -12.09 16.49
CA ILE A 303 2.54 -13.23 17.15
C ILE A 303 2.26 -13.31 18.65
N HIS A 304 2.08 -12.15 19.32
CA HIS A 304 1.77 -12.05 20.74
C HIS A 304 0.40 -12.63 21.12
N LYS A 305 -0.50 -12.82 20.16
CA LYS A 305 -1.84 -13.42 20.34
C LYS A 305 -1.82 -14.94 20.18
N VAL A 306 -0.71 -15.49 19.70
CA VAL A 306 -0.46 -16.92 19.45
C VAL A 306 0.89 -17.30 20.04
N ALA A 307 1.22 -16.75 21.21
CA ALA A 307 2.56 -16.82 21.81
C ALA A 307 3.00 -18.27 22.13
N ASP A 308 2.04 -19.17 22.32
CA ASP A 308 2.26 -20.57 22.64
C ASP A 308 2.45 -21.45 21.40
N MET A 309 2.51 -20.87 20.20
CA MET A 309 2.71 -21.59 18.93
C MET A 309 4.11 -21.38 18.34
N GLU A 310 4.58 -22.36 17.58
CA GLU A 310 5.77 -22.21 16.74
C GLU A 310 5.37 -22.00 15.28
N ILE A 311 5.72 -20.85 14.71
CA ILE A 311 5.26 -20.45 13.38
C ILE A 311 6.45 -20.25 12.45
N TRP A 312 6.38 -20.92 11.30
CA TRP A 312 7.32 -20.75 10.20
C TRP A 312 6.64 -20.15 8.97
N LEU A 313 7.39 -19.34 8.21
CA LEU A 313 6.98 -18.84 6.90
C LEU A 313 7.94 -19.36 5.82
N ALA A 314 7.41 -20.15 4.90
CA ALA A 314 8.12 -20.65 3.74
C ALA A 314 7.71 -19.90 2.46
N GLY A 315 8.72 -19.45 1.71
CA GLY A 315 8.55 -18.84 0.39
C GLY A 315 9.61 -19.34 -0.59
N THR A 316 9.32 -19.28 -1.89
CA THR A 316 10.30 -19.64 -2.93
C THR A 316 11.38 -18.57 -3.08
N LYS A 317 12.66 -18.97 -3.05
CA LYS A 317 13.74 -18.11 -3.55
C LYS A 317 13.60 -17.92 -5.07
N SER A 318 14.08 -16.77 -5.54
CA SER A 318 14.12 -16.39 -6.97
C SER A 318 14.77 -17.46 -7.87
N LYS A 319 14.39 -17.44 -9.15
CA LYS A 319 14.60 -18.43 -10.25
C LYS A 319 16.00 -19.04 -10.47
N LYS A 320 17.03 -18.72 -9.68
CA LYS A 320 18.41 -19.19 -9.91
C LYS A 320 18.78 -20.52 -9.23
N THR A 321 18.06 -20.95 -8.20
CA THR A 321 18.31 -22.25 -7.55
C THR A 321 17.00 -22.88 -7.08
N LYS A 322 16.47 -23.82 -7.87
CA LYS A 322 15.19 -24.51 -7.63
C LYS A 322 15.13 -25.39 -6.36
N LYS A 323 16.13 -25.37 -5.46
CA LYS A 323 16.26 -26.39 -4.40
C LYS A 323 16.12 -25.92 -2.95
N ASP A 324 16.24 -24.63 -2.63
CA ASP A 324 16.13 -24.19 -1.22
C ASP A 324 14.92 -23.29 -1.01
N VAL A 325 13.83 -23.87 -0.49
CA VAL A 325 12.74 -23.11 0.11
C VAL A 325 13.29 -22.41 1.35
N SER A 326 13.40 -21.07 1.34
CA SER A 326 13.79 -20.37 2.56
C SER A 326 12.65 -20.42 3.56
N CYS A 327 12.91 -20.96 4.74
CA CYS A 327 11.96 -21.02 5.85
C CYS A 327 12.39 -20.06 6.95
N ILE A 328 11.51 -19.14 7.34
CA ILE A 328 11.72 -18.15 8.40
C ILE A 328 11.01 -18.66 9.65
N ASN A 329 11.72 -18.90 10.74
CA ASN A 329 11.07 -19.09 12.04
C ASN A 329 10.59 -17.71 12.54
N CYS A 330 9.29 -17.46 12.41
CA CYS A 330 8.67 -16.19 12.76
C CYS A 330 8.63 -15.98 14.27
N THR A 331 8.47 -17.06 15.05
CA THR A 331 8.53 -17.03 16.52
C THR A 331 9.91 -16.58 17.02
N GLN A 332 10.99 -17.14 16.50
CA GLN A 332 12.37 -16.73 16.82
C GLN A 332 12.68 -15.30 16.36
N LEU A 333 12.23 -14.92 15.16
CA LEU A 333 12.39 -13.55 14.68
C LEU A 333 11.65 -12.55 15.57
N ALA A 334 10.42 -12.86 15.98
CA ALA A 334 9.66 -12.02 16.89
C ALA A 334 10.34 -11.87 18.25
N ALA A 335 10.86 -12.96 18.82
CA ALA A 335 11.63 -12.93 20.06
C ALA A 335 12.86 -12.01 19.95
N LYS A 336 13.58 -12.05 18.81
CA LYS A 336 14.73 -11.19 18.55
C LYS A 336 14.37 -9.71 18.38
N LEU A 337 13.25 -9.42 17.70
CA LEU A 337 12.79 -8.04 17.47
C LEU A 337 12.19 -7.40 18.73
N GLY A 338 11.56 -8.20 19.58
CA GLY A 338 10.86 -7.76 20.77
C GLY A 338 9.41 -7.31 20.49
N PRO A 339 8.56 -7.32 21.54
CA PRO A 339 7.11 -7.17 21.39
C PRO A 339 6.69 -5.81 20.86
N THR A 340 7.38 -4.72 21.25
CA THR A 340 7.04 -3.37 20.80
C THR A 340 7.31 -3.18 19.30
N VAL A 341 8.45 -3.68 18.81
CA VAL A 341 8.77 -3.64 17.36
C VAL A 341 7.77 -4.47 16.59
N CYS A 342 7.48 -5.70 17.02
CA CYS A 342 6.47 -6.57 16.42
C CYS A 342 5.12 -5.86 16.28
N ARG A 343 4.60 -5.27 17.37
CA ARG A 343 3.32 -4.51 17.34
C ARG A 343 3.37 -3.29 16.41
N ALA A 344 4.52 -2.65 16.26
CA ALA A 344 4.68 -1.47 15.42
C ALA A 344 4.91 -1.78 13.93
N LEU A 345 5.34 -3.00 13.58
CA LEU A 345 5.68 -3.39 12.21
C LEU A 345 4.54 -3.19 11.20
N PRO A 346 3.28 -3.58 11.49
CA PRO A 346 2.15 -3.34 10.59
C PRO A 346 1.96 -1.86 10.24
N ALA A 347 1.95 -0.98 11.26
CA ALA A 347 1.89 0.47 11.06
C ALA A 347 3.11 1.02 10.29
N PHE A 348 4.32 0.60 10.65
CA PHE A 348 5.55 1.02 9.98
C PHE A 348 5.52 0.63 8.49
N HIS A 349 5.10 -0.60 8.18
CA HIS A 349 5.06 -1.12 6.82
C HIS A 349 4.02 -0.37 5.98
N ALA A 350 2.82 -0.15 6.51
CA ALA A 350 1.79 0.66 5.86
C ALA A 350 2.23 2.12 5.67
N PHE A 351 2.89 2.71 6.68
CA PHE A 351 3.40 4.07 6.61
C PHE A 351 4.53 4.23 5.60
N THR A 352 5.45 3.30 5.47
CA THR A 352 6.54 3.40 4.48
C THR A 352 6.10 2.99 3.07
N GLY A 353 4.90 2.45 2.92
CA GLY A 353 4.21 2.17 1.66
C GLY A 353 3.89 0.69 1.47
N CYS A 354 2.64 0.37 1.17
CA CYS A 354 2.15 -0.98 0.87
C CYS A 354 1.09 -0.90 -0.24
N ASP A 355 0.31 -1.94 -0.49
CA ASP A 355 -0.72 -1.92 -1.55
C ASP A 355 -1.82 -0.88 -1.29
N TYR A 356 -2.04 -0.53 -0.02
CA TYR A 356 -3.10 0.36 0.43
C TYR A 356 -2.63 1.82 0.67
N SER A 357 -1.32 2.08 0.67
CA SER A 357 -0.76 3.39 1.03
C SER A 357 0.53 3.66 0.28
N ALA A 358 0.66 4.88 -0.26
CA ALA A 358 1.79 5.27 -1.08
C ALA A 358 3.14 5.16 -0.37
N ALA A 359 4.17 4.69 -1.08
CA ALA A 359 5.55 4.86 -0.65
C ALA A 359 5.98 6.33 -0.74
N PHE A 360 6.99 6.71 0.04
CA PHE A 360 7.65 7.99 -0.14
C PHE A 360 8.64 7.91 -1.31
N TYR A 361 8.63 8.92 -2.19
CA TYR A 361 9.48 8.95 -3.37
C TYR A 361 10.97 8.78 -3.02
N ASN A 362 11.62 7.80 -3.65
CA ASN A 362 13.01 7.40 -3.42
C ASN A 362 13.36 7.08 -1.95
N LYS A 363 12.38 6.62 -1.16
CA LYS A 363 12.61 6.10 0.20
C LYS A 363 12.28 4.60 0.27
N GLY A 364 13.27 3.76 -0.06
CA GLY A 364 13.15 2.30 0.15
C GLY A 364 13.05 1.96 1.64
N LYS A 365 12.42 0.83 2.00
CA LYS A 365 12.00 0.49 3.39
C LYS A 365 13.14 0.23 4.37
N VAL A 366 14.28 -0.27 3.91
CA VAL A 366 15.40 -0.66 4.79
C VAL A 366 16.00 0.53 5.53
N ARG A 367 16.19 1.68 4.85
CA ARG A 367 16.78 2.88 5.49
C ARG A 367 15.86 3.46 6.58
N PRO A 368 14.56 3.70 6.33
CA PRO A 368 13.59 4.05 7.37
C PRO A 368 13.56 3.03 8.51
N PHE A 369 13.64 1.73 8.23
CA PHE A 369 13.66 0.72 9.29
C PHE A 369 14.90 0.82 10.18
N LYS A 370 16.07 1.09 9.60
CA LYS A 370 17.31 1.35 10.37
C LYS A 370 17.26 2.63 11.21
N ILE A 371 16.45 3.62 10.82
CA ILE A 371 16.17 4.82 11.63
C ILE A 371 15.20 4.48 12.77
N PHE A 372 14.21 3.66 12.46
CA PHE A 372 13.13 3.26 13.36
C PHE A 372 13.60 2.34 14.48
N LEU A 373 14.36 1.30 14.15
CA LEU A 373 14.72 0.21 15.05
C LEU A 373 15.46 0.66 16.33
N PRO A 374 16.43 1.59 16.33
CA PRO A 374 17.08 2.02 17.56
C PRO A 374 16.27 3.02 18.41
N ASN A 375 15.10 3.49 17.96
CA ASN A 375 14.35 4.56 18.62
C ASN A 375 13.06 4.03 19.27
N ASN A 376 13.09 3.84 20.59
CA ASN A 376 11.95 3.32 21.38
C ASN A 376 10.70 4.21 21.31
N ASN A 377 10.87 5.54 21.16
CA ASN A 377 9.74 6.45 21.04
C ASN A 377 9.02 6.24 19.69
N PHE A 378 9.77 6.09 18.59
CA PHE A 378 9.18 5.73 17.30
C PHE A 378 8.46 4.38 17.37
N GLN A 379 9.08 3.37 17.97
CA GLN A 379 8.43 2.06 18.13
C GLN A 379 7.12 2.16 18.90
N THR A 380 7.12 2.85 20.05
CA THR A 380 5.94 2.99 20.92
C THR A 380 4.82 3.75 20.22
N VAL A 381 5.13 4.87 19.57
CA VAL A 381 4.13 5.67 18.86
C VAL A 381 3.53 4.87 17.70
N PHE A 382 4.34 4.19 16.88
CA PHE A 382 3.84 3.38 15.77
C PHE A 382 3.02 2.18 16.24
N ALA A 383 3.41 1.52 17.34
CA ALA A 383 2.60 0.45 17.94
C ALA A 383 1.23 0.96 18.43
N SER A 384 1.15 2.22 18.84
CA SER A 384 -0.09 2.85 19.31
C SER A 384 -0.98 3.43 18.20
N LEU A 385 -0.64 3.22 16.92
CA LEU A 385 -1.41 3.78 15.80
C LEU A 385 -2.70 2.97 15.50
N THR A 386 -3.59 2.82 16.48
CA THR A 386 -4.78 1.93 16.43
C THR A 386 -6.16 2.60 16.41
N ASN A 387 -6.33 3.90 16.64
CA ASN A 387 -7.60 4.61 16.47
C ASN A 387 -7.39 6.12 16.31
N ILE A 388 -8.33 6.86 15.70
CA ILE A 388 -8.16 8.31 15.46
C ILE A 388 -8.11 9.10 16.80
N SER A 389 -8.95 8.73 17.77
CA SER A 389 -9.13 9.44 19.05
C SER A 389 -7.86 9.48 19.89
N ASP A 390 -7.10 8.38 19.94
CA ASP A 390 -5.90 8.27 20.78
C ASP A 390 -4.64 8.75 20.08
N ILE A 391 -4.71 9.00 18.76
CA ILE A 391 -3.53 9.29 17.92
C ILE A 391 -3.36 10.76 17.60
N PHE A 392 -4.43 11.50 17.33
CA PHE A 392 -4.34 12.94 17.05
C PHE A 392 -4.18 13.78 18.32
N ASN A 393 -3.32 13.32 19.23
CA ASN A 393 -2.69 14.20 20.20
C ASN A 393 -1.39 14.75 19.60
N ASP A 394 -1.05 16.00 19.95
CA ASP A 394 0.06 16.73 19.34
C ASP A 394 1.41 16.03 19.54
N GLN A 395 1.56 15.29 20.65
CA GLN A 395 2.78 14.56 20.98
C GLN A 395 3.06 13.43 19.98
N LYS A 396 2.09 12.54 19.73
CA LYS A 396 2.27 11.42 18.79
C LYS A 396 2.47 11.92 17.35
N MET A 397 1.74 12.97 16.95
CA MET A 397 1.90 13.57 15.62
C MET A 397 3.26 14.25 15.44
N SER A 398 3.78 14.90 16.47
CA SER A 398 5.15 15.43 16.50
C SER A 398 6.19 14.32 16.24
N VAL A 399 6.02 13.15 16.87
CA VAL A 399 6.92 12.00 16.69
C VAL A 399 6.86 11.40 15.27
N VAL A 400 5.66 11.24 14.70
CA VAL A 400 5.51 10.75 13.32
C VAL A 400 6.09 11.74 12.30
N GLN A 401 5.91 13.04 12.54
CA GLN A 401 6.52 14.08 11.72
C GLN A 401 8.04 14.09 11.85
N GLU A 402 8.59 13.90 13.05
CA GLU A 402 10.02 13.75 13.28
C GLU A 402 10.61 12.57 12.52
N PHE A 403 9.98 11.41 12.61
CA PHE A 403 10.38 10.23 11.85
C PHE A 403 10.38 10.51 10.33
N THR A 404 9.34 11.20 9.83
CA THR A 404 9.25 11.61 8.43
C THR A 404 10.38 12.57 8.05
N ALA A 405 10.66 13.60 8.86
CA ALA A 405 11.73 14.55 8.60
C ALA A 405 13.11 13.85 8.55
N LEU A 406 13.35 12.89 9.44
CA LEU A 406 14.57 12.08 9.48
C LEU A 406 14.75 11.20 8.23
N MET A 407 13.67 10.64 7.66
CA MET A 407 13.72 9.92 6.38
C MET A 407 14.22 10.81 5.22
N TYR A 408 14.03 12.12 5.34
CA TYR A 408 14.51 13.13 4.39
C TYR A 408 15.84 13.78 4.82
N GLY A 409 16.46 13.32 5.91
CA GLY A 409 17.76 13.77 6.37
C GLY A 409 17.74 15.06 7.20
N VAL A 410 16.55 15.51 7.63
CA VAL A 410 16.41 16.67 8.52
C VAL A 410 16.33 16.16 9.96
N LYS A 411 17.37 16.44 10.75
CA LYS A 411 17.46 16.02 12.15
C LYS A 411 16.76 17.00 13.07
N LYS A 412 16.27 16.53 14.24
CA LYS A 412 15.67 17.35 15.30
C LYS A 412 14.54 18.28 14.80
N CYS A 413 13.72 17.79 13.89
CA CYS A 413 12.65 18.57 13.28
C CYS A 413 11.33 17.82 13.40
N THR A 414 10.41 18.34 14.20
CA THR A 414 9.12 17.73 14.54
C THR A 414 7.97 18.23 13.66
N SER A 415 8.27 19.01 12.63
CA SER A 415 7.28 19.52 11.67
C SER A 415 7.75 19.24 10.26
N VAL A 416 6.94 18.53 9.47
CA VAL A 416 7.27 18.30 8.06
C VAL A 416 7.24 19.56 7.22
N ASN A 417 6.44 20.56 7.61
CA ASN A 417 6.43 21.87 6.94
C ASN A 417 7.76 22.60 7.17
N LYS A 418 8.25 22.63 8.42
CA LYS A 418 9.59 23.17 8.74
C LYS A 418 10.69 22.38 8.03
N ALA A 419 10.57 21.04 7.97
CA ALA A 419 11.54 20.21 7.25
C ALA A 419 11.57 20.53 5.75
N ARG A 420 10.41 20.78 5.12
CA ARG A 420 10.33 21.24 3.72
C ARG A 420 11.07 22.56 3.53
N TYR A 421 10.85 23.52 4.43
CA TYR A 421 11.54 24.81 4.40
C TYR A 421 13.06 24.66 4.58
N HIS A 422 13.53 23.87 5.54
CA HIS A 422 14.97 23.62 5.73
C HIS A 422 15.63 22.99 4.49
N ILE A 423 15.00 22.00 3.86
CA ILE A 423 15.56 21.38 2.65
C ILE A 423 15.57 22.39 1.50
N PHE A 424 14.52 23.18 1.37
CA PHE A 424 14.43 24.25 0.39
C PHE A 424 15.55 25.28 0.58
N GLN A 425 15.69 25.84 1.79
CA GLN A 425 16.74 26.80 2.13
C GLN A 425 18.13 26.24 1.85
N LYS A 426 18.43 25.01 2.26
CA LYS A 426 19.74 24.39 2.01
C LYS A 426 20.05 24.28 0.51
N LYS A 427 19.07 23.87 -0.30
CA LYS A 427 19.22 23.77 -1.75
C LYS A 427 19.36 25.17 -2.39
N TYR A 428 18.62 26.14 -1.88
CA TYR A 428 18.64 27.53 -2.34
C TYR A 428 19.95 28.27 -2.02
N SER A 429 20.44 28.19 -0.79
CA SER A 429 21.70 28.83 -0.37
C SER A 429 22.91 28.27 -1.13
N ALA A 430 22.93 26.97 -1.41
CA ALA A 430 23.95 26.35 -2.27
C ALA A 430 23.90 26.83 -3.73
N MET A 431 22.76 27.33 -4.20
CA MET A 431 22.57 27.86 -5.55
C MET A 431 22.92 29.35 -5.67
N LYS A 432 22.77 30.15 -4.59
CA LYS A 432 23.20 31.57 -4.56
C LYS A 432 24.71 31.76 -4.82
N ILE A 433 25.53 30.77 -4.46
CA ILE A 433 27.00 30.81 -4.62
C ILE A 433 27.43 30.65 -6.10
N LYS A 434 26.54 30.24 -7.01
CA LYS A 434 26.83 30.08 -8.44
C LYS A 434 26.17 31.23 -9.23
N GLU A 435 26.96 32.25 -9.61
CA GLU A 435 26.54 33.54 -10.20
C GLU A 435 25.59 33.52 -11.43
N ASN A 436 25.31 32.38 -12.06
CA ASN A 436 24.43 32.29 -13.23
C ASN A 436 22.97 31.98 -12.86
N PHE A 437 22.40 32.84 -12.02
CA PHE A 437 21.15 32.65 -11.28
C PHE A 437 19.87 32.63 -12.13
N LEU A 438 19.67 33.53 -13.10
CA LEU A 438 18.38 33.65 -13.79
C LEU A 438 18.13 32.62 -14.91
N LYS A 439 19.17 31.94 -15.42
CA LYS A 439 19.03 30.93 -16.50
C LYS A 439 18.89 29.48 -15.99
N LYS A 440 19.02 29.21 -14.67
CA LYS A 440 19.11 27.85 -14.10
C LYS A 440 18.11 27.51 -12.97
N VAL A 441 17.14 28.38 -12.63
CA VAL A 441 16.07 28.09 -11.62
C VAL A 441 15.01 27.11 -12.17
N THR A 442 15.41 26.09 -12.92
CA THR A 442 14.48 25.25 -13.70
C THR A 442 14.21 23.86 -13.12
N SER A 443 14.71 23.50 -11.92
CA SER A 443 14.40 22.16 -11.38
C SER A 443 14.53 21.98 -9.86
N PHE A 444 13.77 22.75 -9.07
CA PHE A 444 13.43 22.25 -7.74
C PHE A 444 12.45 21.09 -7.87
N ASP A 445 12.95 19.85 -7.81
CA ASP A 445 12.11 18.66 -7.80
C ASP A 445 11.42 18.50 -6.43
N SER A 446 10.12 18.81 -6.40
CA SER A 446 9.27 18.77 -5.20
C SER A 446 9.05 17.35 -4.67
N LYS A 447 9.37 16.31 -5.44
CA LYS A 447 9.31 14.91 -4.99
C LYS A 447 10.39 14.58 -3.95
N LEU A 448 11.46 15.38 -3.92
CA LEU A 448 12.62 15.17 -3.05
C LEU A 448 12.46 15.77 -1.64
N ILE A 449 11.38 16.51 -1.37
CA ILE A 449 11.03 17.00 -0.03
C ILE A 449 9.91 16.17 0.58
N PRO A 450 9.75 16.12 1.92
CA PRO A 450 8.65 15.38 2.53
C PRO A 450 7.30 15.97 2.13
N PRO A 451 6.21 15.19 2.19
CA PRO A 451 4.86 15.73 2.00
C PRO A 451 4.59 16.84 3.03
N CYS A 452 3.77 17.82 2.68
CA CYS A 452 3.30 18.81 3.65
C CYS A 452 2.39 18.14 4.70
N TRP A 453 2.14 18.83 5.80
CA TRP A 453 1.32 18.29 6.90
C TRP A 453 -0.07 17.83 6.43
N LYS A 454 -0.75 18.63 5.59
CA LYS A 454 -2.07 18.28 5.04
C LYS A 454 -2.08 16.93 4.32
N SER A 455 -1.02 16.64 3.55
CA SER A 455 -0.87 15.38 2.81
C SER A 455 -0.42 14.23 3.70
N LEU A 456 0.50 14.49 4.64
CA LEU A 456 0.98 13.51 5.59
C LEU A 456 -0.15 13.03 6.52
N LYS A 457 -1.02 13.95 6.95
CA LYS A 457 -2.18 13.62 7.78
C LYS A 457 -3.08 12.57 7.13
N GLN A 458 -3.39 12.72 5.84
CA GLN A 458 -4.18 11.72 5.10
C GLN A 458 -3.46 10.38 4.99
N LYS A 459 -2.13 10.40 4.85
CA LYS A 459 -1.33 9.18 4.86
C LYS A 459 -1.33 8.48 6.22
N ILE A 460 -1.25 9.24 7.32
CA ILE A 460 -1.34 8.71 8.68
C ILE A 460 -2.70 8.06 8.91
N LEU A 461 -3.79 8.70 8.49
CA LEU A 461 -5.14 8.12 8.55
C LEU A 461 -5.21 6.75 7.87
N ARG A 462 -4.70 6.64 6.63
CA ARG A 462 -4.65 5.36 5.93
C ARG A 462 -3.80 4.33 6.67
N THR A 463 -2.64 4.74 7.19
CA THR A 463 -1.77 3.87 8.00
C THR A 463 -2.51 3.31 9.21
N ILE A 464 -3.30 4.12 9.91
CA ILE A 464 -4.09 3.67 11.07
C ILE A 464 -5.09 2.62 10.64
N PHE A 465 -5.86 2.89 9.59
CA PHE A 465 -6.84 1.92 9.07
C PHE A 465 -6.21 0.56 8.76
N ILE A 466 -5.09 0.57 8.01
CA ILE A 466 -4.38 -0.65 7.61
C ILE A 466 -3.80 -1.36 8.83
N ASN A 467 -3.18 -0.61 9.76
CA ASN A 467 -2.65 -1.17 11.00
C ASN A 467 -3.74 -1.88 11.79
N CYS A 468 -4.92 -1.28 11.91
CA CYS A 468 -6.04 -1.86 12.65
C CYS A 468 -6.61 -3.09 11.97
N MET A 469 -6.77 -3.05 10.65
CA MET A 469 -7.16 -4.21 9.87
C MET A 469 -6.20 -5.39 10.09
N TRP A 470 -4.89 -5.13 10.04
CA TRP A 470 -3.88 -6.16 10.24
C TRP A 470 -3.75 -6.63 11.70
N GLN A 471 -3.88 -5.73 12.68
CA GLN A 471 -3.90 -6.08 14.11
C GLN A 471 -5.17 -6.85 14.51
N ASN A 472 -6.27 -6.69 13.78
CA ASN A 472 -7.51 -7.44 14.02
C ASN A 472 -7.61 -8.71 13.15
N ALA A 473 -6.49 -9.20 12.60
CA ALA A 473 -6.49 -10.38 11.74
C ALA A 473 -6.87 -11.68 12.49
N THR A 474 -6.86 -11.69 13.82
CA THR A 474 -7.35 -12.81 14.65
C THR A 474 -8.87 -12.80 14.86
N GLU A 475 -9.54 -11.72 14.46
CA GLU A 475 -11.00 -11.55 14.61
C GLU A 475 -11.73 -11.92 13.32
N PRO A 476 -12.98 -12.46 13.38
CA PRO A 476 -13.73 -12.82 12.17
C PRO A 476 -14.04 -11.62 11.26
N ARG A 477 -14.05 -10.40 11.82
CA ARG A 477 -14.15 -9.14 11.08
C ARG A 477 -12.95 -8.26 11.42
N CYS A 478 -11.96 -8.21 10.53
CA CYS A 478 -10.74 -7.42 10.73
C CYS A 478 -10.91 -5.92 10.45
N VAL A 479 -11.77 -5.55 9.48
CA VAL A 479 -12.09 -4.14 9.17
C VAL A 479 -13.17 -3.62 10.11
N LYS A 480 -12.80 -2.69 11.00
CA LYS A 480 -13.68 -2.08 11.99
C LYS A 480 -14.11 -0.64 11.67
N PHE A 481 -13.40 0.02 10.75
CA PHE A 481 -13.59 1.43 10.46
C PHE A 481 -14.15 1.65 9.05
N ASN A 482 -14.77 2.81 8.84
CA ASN A 482 -15.17 3.26 7.50
C ASN A 482 -13.94 3.86 6.77
N PRO A 483 -13.56 3.37 5.58
CA PRO A 483 -12.44 3.95 4.82
C PRO A 483 -12.55 5.47 4.57
N GLU A 484 -13.75 6.03 4.43
CA GLU A 484 -13.92 7.47 4.12
C GLU A 484 -13.44 8.38 5.26
N GLU A 485 -13.52 7.93 6.50
CA GLU A 485 -13.00 8.63 7.68
C GLU A 485 -11.47 8.51 7.80
N TYR A 486 -10.86 7.58 7.06
CA TYR A 486 -9.45 7.22 7.20
C TYR A 486 -8.62 7.54 5.95
N GLY A 487 -9.02 8.58 5.22
CA GLY A 487 -8.22 9.12 4.11
C GLY A 487 -8.42 8.39 2.78
N TRP A 488 -9.60 7.81 2.58
CA TRP A 488 -10.14 7.46 1.27
C TRP A 488 -11.37 8.30 0.95
N SER A 489 -11.76 8.33 -0.32
CA SER A 489 -13.00 8.93 -0.81
C SER A 489 -13.57 8.05 -1.91
N VAL A 490 -14.89 8.00 -2.04
CA VAL A 490 -15.54 7.29 -3.14
C VAL A 490 -15.60 8.20 -4.37
N ILE A 491 -14.97 7.78 -5.46
CA ILE A 491 -14.96 8.49 -6.75
C ILE A 491 -15.27 7.47 -7.84
N ASP A 492 -16.35 7.70 -8.59
CA ASP A 492 -16.85 6.77 -9.62
C ASP A 492 -17.15 5.37 -9.04
N GLY A 493 -17.78 5.32 -7.86
CA GLY A 493 -18.12 4.07 -7.17
C GLY A 493 -16.93 3.28 -6.63
N ASN A 494 -15.71 3.83 -6.63
CA ASN A 494 -14.50 3.16 -6.16
C ASN A 494 -13.76 3.99 -5.12
N PHE A 495 -13.17 3.33 -4.13
CA PHE A 495 -12.31 4.01 -3.16
C PHE A 495 -11.01 4.50 -3.84
N LYS A 496 -10.72 5.79 -3.70
CA LYS A 496 -9.46 6.42 -4.10
C LYS A 496 -8.83 7.11 -2.89
N PRO A 497 -7.48 7.09 -2.75
CA PRO A 497 -6.82 7.77 -1.64
C PRO A 497 -7.08 9.28 -1.66
N THR A 498 -7.57 9.82 -0.55
CA THR A 498 -7.68 11.27 -0.36
C THR A 498 -6.28 11.85 -0.20
N TRP A 499 -5.87 12.73 -1.10
CA TRP A 499 -4.50 13.24 -1.14
C TRP A 499 -4.18 14.22 -0.01
N PHE A 500 -5.05 15.20 0.18
CA PHE A 500 -5.02 16.22 1.24
C PHE A 500 -6.43 16.83 1.36
N ILE A 501 -6.70 17.53 2.46
CA ILE A 501 -7.93 18.31 2.66
C ILE A 501 -7.57 19.79 2.71
N GLY A 502 -8.39 20.63 2.07
CA GLY A 502 -8.18 22.07 1.92
C GLY A 502 -7.39 22.42 0.65
N ASP A 503 -6.98 23.68 0.54
CA ASP A 503 -6.42 24.20 -0.71
C ASP A 503 -5.01 23.69 -1.01
N PRO A 504 -4.67 23.51 -2.32
CA PRO A 504 -3.35 23.08 -2.77
C PRO A 504 -2.29 24.18 -2.70
N THR A 505 -2.71 25.45 -2.64
CA THR A 505 -1.87 26.65 -2.58
C THR A 505 -2.50 27.67 -1.63
N PRO A 506 -1.74 28.69 -1.17
CA PRO A 506 -2.34 29.90 -0.64
C PRO A 506 -3.37 30.49 -1.60
N MET A 507 -4.45 31.05 -1.07
CA MET A 507 -5.59 31.51 -1.88
C MET A 507 -5.38 32.94 -2.37
N THR A 508 -4.73 33.77 -1.57
CA THR A 508 -4.47 35.18 -1.88
C THR A 508 -2.98 35.50 -1.89
N VAL A 509 -2.62 36.60 -2.56
CA VAL A 509 -1.25 37.13 -2.53
C VAL A 509 -0.95 37.79 -1.17
N GLU A 510 -1.98 38.26 -0.47
CA GLU A 510 -1.85 38.89 0.86
C GLU A 510 -1.43 37.88 1.92
N GLU A 511 -1.94 36.65 1.86
CA GLU A 511 -1.55 35.54 2.77
C GLU A 511 -0.07 35.17 2.72
N ILE A 512 0.65 35.57 1.67
CA ILE A 512 2.04 35.15 1.44
C ILE A 512 3.04 36.31 1.54
N LEU A 513 2.60 37.53 1.81
CA LEU A 513 3.50 38.67 2.02
C LEU A 513 3.84 38.75 3.51
N ASN A 514 5.11 38.99 3.83
CA ASN A 514 5.55 39.23 5.21
C ASN A 514 5.11 40.62 5.71
#